data_AF-A0A447S4P6-F1
#
_entry.id   AF-A0A447S4P6-F1
#
_cell.length_a   1.000
_cell.length_b   1.000
_cell.length_c   1.000
_cell.angle_alpha   90.00
_cell.angle_beta   90.00
_cell.angle_gamma   90.00
#
_symmetry.space_group_name_H-M   'P 1'
#
loop_
_entity.id
_entity.type
_entity.pdbx_description
1 polymer ?
#
loop_
_entity_poly.entity_id
_entity_poly.type
_entity_poly.pdbx_seq_one_letter_code
_entity_poly.pdbx_strand_id
1 'polypeptide(L)'
;MTQTFIPGKDAALEDSIARFQQKLLDLGFDIEEASWLNPVPHVWSVHIRDKACALCFTNGKGATKKAALASALGEYFERLSTNYFFADFWLGDTNR
;
A
#
# COMPACT_ATOMS: atom_id res chain seq x y z
N MET A 1 21.36 -6.50 -5.10
CA MET A 1 20.40 -5.42 -4.77
C MET A 1 20.78 -4.83 -3.43
N THR A 2 20.60 -3.53 -3.22
CA THR A 2 20.87 -2.88 -1.93
C THR A 2 19.72 -3.14 -0.96
N GLN A 3 20.02 -3.55 0.27
CA GLN A 3 19.03 -3.72 1.35
C GLN A 3 19.10 -2.54 2.32
N THR A 4 17.94 -1.97 2.64
CA THR A 4 17.80 -0.83 3.55
C THR A 4 16.97 -1.23 4.76
N PHE A 5 17.60 -1.23 5.94
CA PHE A 5 16.92 -1.46 7.22
C PHE A 5 16.69 -0.13 7.93
N ILE A 6 15.48 0.07 8.45
CA ILE A 6 15.12 1.24 9.26
C ILE A 6 14.80 0.81 10.69
N PRO A 7 14.98 1.69 11.70
CA PRO A 7 14.69 1.35 13.08
C PRO A 7 13.25 0.86 13.28
N GLY A 8 13.09 -0.23 14.04
CA GLY A 8 11.78 -0.80 14.39
C GLY A 8 11.10 -1.64 13.30
N LYS A 9 11.82 -2.02 12.24
CA LYS A 9 11.32 -2.96 11.21
C LYS A 9 12.19 -4.20 11.17
N ASP A 10 11.55 -5.37 11.08
CA ASP A 10 12.21 -6.68 11.10
C ASP A 10 12.64 -7.18 9.70
N ALA A 11 12.43 -6.38 8.67
CA ALA A 11 12.80 -6.70 7.29
C ALA A 11 13.29 -5.44 6.54
N ALA A 12 14.08 -5.65 5.49
CA ALA A 12 14.48 -4.55 4.61
C ALA A 12 13.26 -3.98 3.87
N LEU A 13 13.36 -2.69 3.50
CA LEU A 13 12.30 -2.00 2.77
C LEU A 13 12.05 -2.65 1.40
N GLU A 14 13.12 -3.00 0.69
CA GLU A 14 13.06 -3.62 -0.64
C GLU A 14 12.35 -4.98 -0.60
N ASP A 15 12.65 -5.79 0.41
CA ASP A 15 12.03 -7.10 0.61
C ASP A 15 10.54 -6.97 0.93
N SER A 16 10.19 -5.99 1.77
CA SER A 16 8.78 -5.69 2.10
C SER A 16 8.00 -5.24 0.87
N ILE A 17 8.55 -4.29 0.10
CA ILE A 17 7.92 -3.77 -1.13
C ILE A 17 7.70 -4.91 -2.12
N ALA A 18 8.73 -5.68 -2.44
CA ALA A 18 8.65 -6.77 -3.40
C ALA A 18 7.63 -7.83 -2.97
N ARG A 19 7.67 -8.23 -1.69
CA ARG A 19 6.73 -9.21 -1.13
C ARG A 19 5.29 -8.72 -1.17
N PHE A 20 5.05 -7.46 -0.81
CA PHE A 20 3.69 -6.90 -0.80
C PHE A 20 3.14 -6.73 -2.21
N GLN A 21 3.93 -6.18 -3.14
CA GLN A 21 3.51 -6.04 -4.54
C GLN A 21 3.19 -7.40 -5.17
N GLN A 22 4.07 -8.39 -4.98
CA GLN A 22 3.83 -9.73 -5.52
C GLN A 22 2.55 -10.35 -4.94
N LYS A 23 2.36 -10.28 -3.61
CA LYS A 23 1.14 -10.82 -2.99
C LYS A 23 -0.14 -10.14 -3.45
N LEU A 24 -0.12 -8.82 -3.68
CA LEU A 24 -1.30 -8.12 -4.20
C LEU A 24 -1.64 -8.60 -5.61
N LEU A 25 -0.63 -8.74 -6.47
CA LEU A 25 -0.80 -9.30 -7.81
C LEU A 25 -1.31 -10.74 -7.77
N ASP A 26 -0.76 -11.59 -6.91
CA ASP A 26 -1.21 -12.98 -6.74
C ASP A 26 -2.67 -13.08 -6.27
N LEU A 27 -3.15 -12.09 -5.51
CA LEU A 27 -4.53 -11.97 -5.06
C LEU A 27 -5.45 -11.29 -6.11
N GLY A 28 -4.91 -10.84 -7.24
CA GLY A 28 -5.66 -10.22 -8.32
C GLY A 28 -5.85 -8.70 -8.19
N PHE A 29 -5.13 -8.03 -7.29
CA PHE A 29 -5.16 -6.57 -7.15
C PHE A 29 -4.05 -5.92 -8.00
N ASP A 30 -4.42 -5.08 -8.97
CA ASP A 30 -3.48 -4.29 -9.78
C ASP A 30 -3.37 -2.87 -9.24
N ILE A 31 -2.38 -2.66 -8.38
CA ILE A 31 -2.17 -1.39 -7.67
C ILE A 31 -1.23 -0.48 -8.45
N GLU A 32 -1.63 0.78 -8.64
CA GLU A 32 -0.79 1.83 -9.20
C GLU A 32 -0.36 2.88 -8.16
N GLU A 33 0.86 3.41 -8.33
CA GLU A 33 1.38 4.57 -7.61
C GLU A 33 0.89 5.85 -8.31
N ALA A 34 -0.18 6.46 -7.82
CA ALA A 34 -0.88 7.53 -8.50
C ALA A 34 -0.21 8.92 -8.34
N SER A 35 0.32 9.22 -7.15
CA SER A 35 1.01 10.49 -6.92
C SER A 35 2.06 10.38 -5.82
N TRP A 36 3.13 11.17 -5.98
CA TRP A 36 4.28 11.20 -5.08
C TRP A 36 4.55 12.62 -4.62
N LEU A 37 4.86 12.79 -3.35
CA LEU A 37 5.28 14.07 -2.77
C LEU A 37 6.57 13.92 -1.96
N ASN A 38 7.40 14.94 -2.02
CA ASN A 38 8.59 15.12 -1.17
C ASN A 38 8.73 16.61 -0.84
N PRO A 39 7.86 17.17 0.03
CA PRO A 39 7.78 18.61 0.24
C PRO A 39 9.02 19.20 0.91
N VAL A 40 9.74 18.41 1.72
CA VAL A 40 10.97 18.81 2.42
C VAL A 40 11.91 17.61 2.57
N PRO A 41 13.21 17.82 2.83
CA PRO A 41 14.15 16.71 3.04
C PRO A 41 13.64 15.70 4.07
N HIS A 42 13.78 14.42 3.74
CA HIS A 42 13.40 13.29 4.58
C HIS A 42 11.90 13.19 4.91
N VAL A 43 11.01 13.76 4.08
CA VAL A 43 9.57 13.63 4.25
C VAL A 43 8.94 13.26 2.91
N TRP A 44 8.55 12.00 2.77
CA TRP A 44 7.93 11.46 1.57
C TRP A 44 6.51 10.99 1.85
N SER A 45 5.63 11.14 0.87
CA SER A 45 4.35 10.44 0.82
C SER A 45 4.01 9.94 -0.59
N VAL A 46 3.15 8.93 -0.63
CA VAL A 46 2.63 8.36 -1.87
C VAL A 46 1.16 8.01 -1.71
N HIS A 47 0.37 8.26 -2.76
CA HIS A 47 -0.97 7.74 -2.90
C HIS A 47 -0.95 6.52 -3.82
N ILE A 48 -1.50 5.39 -3.37
CA ILE A 48 -1.66 4.18 -4.18
C ILE A 48 -3.12 3.77 -4.24
N ARG A 49 -3.54 3.16 -5.35
CA ARG A 49 -4.93 2.72 -5.55
C ARG A 49 -5.03 1.52 -6.47
N ASP A 50 -6.13 0.79 -6.35
CA ASP A 50 -6.50 -0.23 -7.34
C ASP A 50 -6.96 0.44 -8.65
N LYS A 51 -6.44 -0.04 -9.78
CA LYS A 51 -6.89 0.40 -11.10
C LYS A 51 -8.32 -0.03 -11.42
N ALA A 52 -8.76 -1.18 -10.89
CA ALA A 52 -10.08 -1.74 -11.13
C ALA A 52 -11.14 -1.19 -10.15
N CYS A 53 -10.74 -0.58 -9.03
CA CYS A 53 -11.66 -0.06 -8.03
C CYS A 53 -11.17 1.27 -7.42
N ALA A 54 -11.70 2.39 -7.94
CA ALA A 54 -11.31 3.73 -7.50
C ALA A 54 -11.59 4.02 -6.00
N LEU A 55 -12.45 3.21 -5.35
CA LEU A 55 -12.75 3.33 -3.91
C LEU A 55 -11.66 2.71 -3.03
N CYS A 56 -10.81 1.84 -3.58
CA CYS A 56 -9.77 1.13 -2.83
C CYS A 56 -8.42 1.82 -3.01
N PHE A 57 -8.04 2.64 -2.02
CA PHE A 57 -6.77 3.38 -2.03
C PHE A 57 -6.20 3.54 -0.61
N THR A 58 -4.89 3.73 -0.52
CA THR A 58 -4.20 4.04 0.75
C THR A 58 -3.11 5.08 0.54
N ASN A 59 -2.60 5.61 1.65
CA ASN A 59 -1.52 6.58 1.61
C ASN A 59 -0.34 6.09 2.43
N GLY A 60 0.85 6.19 1.84
CA GLY A 60 2.11 5.90 2.53
C GLY A 60 2.82 7.16 2.96
N LYS A 61 3.56 7.06 4.06
CA LYS A 61 4.48 8.11 4.53
C LYS A 61 5.79 7.52 5.01
N GLY A 62 6.89 8.23 4.84
CA GLY A 62 8.20 7.77 5.30
C GLY A 62 9.33 8.76 5.10
N ALA A 63 10.47 8.48 5.72
CA ALA A 63 11.65 9.35 5.61
C ALA A 63 12.37 9.25 4.25
N THR A 64 12.03 8.23 3.46
CA THR A 64 12.57 8.00 2.12
C THR A 64 11.44 7.53 1.20
N LYS A 65 11.65 7.62 -0.11
CA LYS A 65 10.71 7.11 -1.11
C LYS A 65 10.32 5.65 -0.87
N LYS A 66 11.30 4.77 -0.61
CA LYS A 66 11.05 3.34 -0.31
C LYS A 66 10.25 3.15 0.98
N ALA A 67 10.54 3.92 2.04
CA ALA A 67 9.80 3.83 3.29
C ALA A 67 8.33 4.23 3.12
N ALA A 68 8.07 5.29 2.34
CA ALA A 68 6.71 5.70 2.00
C ALA A 68 5.96 4.63 1.18
N LEU A 69 6.59 4.01 0.17
CA LEU A 69 5.95 2.93 -0.60
C LEU A 69 5.63 1.71 0.27
N ALA A 70 6.60 1.25 1.07
CA ALA A 70 6.39 0.14 2.00
C ALA A 70 5.25 0.43 3.00
N SER A 71 5.15 1.68 3.47
CA SER A 71 4.05 2.12 4.33
C SER A 71 2.70 2.08 3.63
N ALA A 72 2.60 2.54 2.38
CA ALA A 72 1.35 2.55 1.62
C ALA A 72 0.83 1.13 1.39
N LEU A 73 1.72 0.25 0.94
CA LEU A 73 1.42 -1.17 0.69
C LEU A 73 1.04 -1.89 1.99
N GLY A 74 1.73 -1.60 3.09
CA GLY A 74 1.39 -2.12 4.41
C GLY A 74 -0.02 -1.70 4.86
N GLU A 75 -0.36 -0.41 4.70
CA GLU A 75 -1.72 0.09 4.96
C GLU A 75 -2.74 -0.59 4.04
N TYR A 76 -2.40 -0.85 2.77
CA TYR A 76 -3.30 -1.54 1.83
C TYR A 76 -3.64 -2.95 2.33
N PHE A 77 -2.64 -3.73 2.76
CA PHE A 77 -2.86 -5.04 3.38
C PHE A 77 -3.67 -4.94 4.67
N GLU A 78 -3.42 -3.94 5.51
CA GLU A 78 -4.19 -3.71 6.74
C GLU A 78 -5.67 -3.51 6.44
N ARG A 79 -6.00 -2.64 5.47
CA ARG A 79 -7.40 -2.32 5.11
C ARG A 79 -8.09 -3.46 4.36
N LEU A 80 -7.38 -4.17 3.48
CA LEU A 80 -7.88 -5.40 2.86
C LEU A 80 -8.22 -6.46 3.90
N SER A 81 -7.29 -6.74 4.82
CA SER A 81 -7.43 -7.83 5.79
C SER A 81 -8.55 -7.59 6.80
N THR A 82 -8.93 -6.33 7.00
CA THR A 82 -10.01 -5.91 7.90
C THR A 82 -11.32 -5.64 7.17
N ASN A 83 -11.38 -5.84 5.86
CA ASN A 83 -12.49 -5.46 4.98
C ASN A 83 -12.87 -3.97 5.07
N TYR A 84 -11.95 -3.11 5.51
CA TYR A 84 -12.27 -1.73 5.89
C TYR A 84 -12.62 -0.85 4.67
N PHE A 85 -12.14 -1.20 3.47
CA PHE A 85 -12.60 -0.54 2.24
C PHE A 85 -14.11 -0.67 2.00
N PHE A 86 -14.73 -1.67 2.61
CA PHE A 86 -16.13 -2.02 2.44
C PHE A 86 -16.99 -1.66 3.66
N ALA A 87 -16.40 -1.10 4.72
CA ALA A 87 -17.06 -0.90 6.02
C ALA A 87 -18.32 -0.03 5.93
N ASP A 88 -18.34 0.91 4.99
CA ASP A 88 -19.43 1.88 4.84
C ASP A 88 -20.43 1.49 3.73
N PHE A 89 -20.31 0.29 3.16
CA PHE A 89 -21.14 -0.16 2.04
C PHE A 89 -22.01 -1.36 2.44
N TRP A 90 -23.30 -1.32 2.07
CA TRP A 90 -24.11 -2.52 2.00
C TRP A 90 -23.72 -3.32 0.76
N LEU A 91 -23.35 -4.60 0.92
CA LEU A 91 -22.82 -5.43 -0.16
C LEU A 91 -23.89 -6.19 -0.97
N GLY A 92 -25.17 -6.00 -0.64
CA GLY A 92 -26.29 -6.56 -1.40
C GLY A 92 -26.62 -8.02 -1.07
N ASP A 93 -27.79 -8.45 -1.53
CA ASP A 93 -28.17 -9.87 -1.57
C ASP A 93 -27.59 -10.52 -2.82
N THR A 94 -26.97 -11.70 -2.66
CA THR A 94 -26.30 -12.44 -3.76
C THR A 94 -27.23 -13.36 -4.56
N ASN A 95 -28.49 -13.51 -4.15
CA ASN A 95 -29.47 -14.40 -4.80
C ASN A 95 -30.22 -13.71 -5.95
N ARG A 96 -29.53 -13.45 -7.07
CA ARG A 96 -30.15 -13.19 -8.37
C ARG A 96 -29.70 -14.21 -9.41
#